data_AF-A0ABC8TBM0-F1
#
_entry.id   AF-A0ABC8TBM0-F1
#
_cell.length_a   1.000
_cell.length_b   1.000
_cell.length_c   1.000
_cell.angle_alpha   90.00
_cell.angle_beta   90.00
_cell.angle_gamma   90.00
#
_symmetry.space_group_name_H-M   'P 1'
#
loop_
_entity.id
_entity.type
_entity.pdbx_description
1 polymer ?
#
loop_
_entity_poly.entity_id
_entity_poly.type
_entity_poly.pdbx_seq_one_letter_code
_entity_poly.pdbx_strand_id
1 'polypeptide(L)'
;MLLMNGMIGILQIHTTSQSSPMQAYNQAINDLDKELDFLKNAFEELDFAISKAGKYGIKLILSLVNNYKNLGGRTQYVDWARSQGQYLSSDEDFLTNSVVKGYYKNHIKTVRKRKNSMTRVAYKDEPTIMAWELMNEPQCTSDRSGETIQARNIFLLLFACITELAPYLKSIDGNHLLEPGLEGFYGKLESQKQQYNPNFQVGTDFGANNQITGIDFAIVCFGLSFRLYKH
;
A
#
# COMPACT_ATOMS: atom_id res chain seq x y z
N MET A 1 13.64 -1.60 11.50
CA MET A 1 13.85 -3.04 11.77
C MET A 1 13.66 -3.28 13.26
N LEU A 2 12.48 -3.72 13.68
CA LEU A 2 12.16 -4.09 15.07
C LEU A 2 11.73 -5.56 15.04
N LEU A 3 12.56 -6.42 15.64
CA LEU A 3 12.27 -7.83 15.90
C LEU A 3 12.24 -8.00 17.42
N MET A 4 11.12 -8.42 17.99
CA MET A 4 11.10 -9.05 19.31
C MET A 4 10.03 -10.15 19.40
N ASN A 5 10.53 -11.36 19.61
CA ASN A 5 10.01 -12.45 20.44
C ASN A 5 8.50 -12.53 20.72
N GLY A 6 7.86 -13.52 20.10
CA GLY A 6 6.58 -14.08 20.52
C GLY A 6 5.68 -14.45 19.36
N MET A 7 5.62 -15.74 18.99
CA MET A 7 4.52 -16.42 18.29
C MET A 7 3.70 -15.67 17.21
N ILE A 8 4.27 -14.74 16.44
CA ILE A 8 3.59 -14.10 15.32
C ILE A 8 4.55 -14.09 14.13
N GLY A 9 4.35 -15.05 13.23
CA GLY A 9 5.14 -15.21 12.01
C GLY A 9 4.66 -14.32 10.87
N ILE A 10 4.28 -13.06 11.15
CA ILE A 10 3.79 -12.12 10.13
C ILE A 10 4.50 -10.78 10.31
N LEU A 11 5.22 -10.31 9.29
CA LEU A 11 5.91 -9.02 9.29
C LEU A 11 5.47 -8.18 8.08
N GLN A 12 5.14 -6.92 8.33
CA GLN A 12 4.80 -5.94 7.30
C GLN A 12 6.06 -5.19 6.84
N ILE A 13 6.27 -5.11 5.53
CA ILE A 13 7.41 -4.40 4.93
C ILE A 13 6.92 -3.48 3.80
N HIS A 14 7.39 -2.23 3.78
CA HIS A 14 7.08 -1.29 2.71
C HIS A 14 7.98 -1.51 1.49
N THR A 15 7.40 -1.53 0.29
CA THR A 15 8.13 -1.74 -0.97
C THR A 15 8.46 -0.43 -1.70
N THR A 16 8.18 0.72 -1.09
CA THR A 16 8.47 2.04 -1.68
C THR A 16 9.75 2.64 -1.15
N SER A 17 10.45 3.36 -2.01
CA SER A 17 11.47 4.36 -1.65
C SER A 17 11.12 5.68 -2.35
N GLN A 18 11.83 6.77 -2.02
CA GLN A 18 11.60 8.08 -2.64
C GLN A 18 11.85 8.09 -4.16
N SER A 19 12.58 7.11 -4.68
CA SER A 19 12.83 6.88 -6.10
C SER A 19 11.94 5.73 -6.60
N SER A 20 11.34 5.84 -7.79
CA SER A 20 10.73 4.67 -8.47
C SER A 20 11.56 4.16 -9.63
N PRO A 21 11.45 2.86 -9.96
CA PRO A 21 11.95 2.32 -11.23
C PRO A 21 11.45 3.09 -12.47
N MET A 22 10.29 3.74 -12.36
CA MET A 22 9.70 4.55 -13.44
C MET A 22 10.36 5.93 -13.55
N GLN A 23 10.80 6.53 -12.44
CA GLN A 23 11.58 7.78 -12.46
C GLN A 23 12.96 7.57 -13.07
N ALA A 24 13.65 6.51 -12.65
CA ALA A 24 14.91 6.11 -13.25
C ALA A 24 14.74 5.91 -14.77
N TYR A 25 13.66 5.23 -15.21
CA TYR A 25 13.41 5.04 -16.64
C TYR A 25 13.10 6.34 -17.41
N ASN A 26 12.48 7.34 -16.77
CA ASN A 26 12.00 8.56 -17.45
C ASN A 26 12.93 9.78 -17.32
N GLN A 27 13.90 9.79 -16.39
CA GLN A 27 14.86 10.89 -16.25
C GLN A 27 16.16 10.60 -17.02
N ALA A 28 16.46 11.43 -18.01
CA ALA A 28 17.76 11.41 -18.66
C ALA A 28 18.76 12.31 -17.90
N ILE A 29 19.94 11.72 -17.62
CA ILE A 29 21.29 12.32 -17.46
C ILE A 29 21.94 12.27 -16.04
N ASN A 30 23.15 11.66 -16.05
CA ASN A 30 24.28 11.62 -15.11
C ASN A 30 24.19 10.87 -13.77
N ASP A 31 23.00 10.66 -13.18
CA ASP A 31 22.87 9.92 -11.91
C ASP A 31 21.97 8.68 -12.02
N LEU A 32 21.57 8.32 -13.25
CA LEU A 32 20.68 7.19 -13.53
C LEU A 32 21.28 5.87 -13.03
N ASP A 33 22.57 5.64 -13.23
CA ASP A 33 23.24 4.42 -12.78
C ASP A 33 23.24 4.33 -11.25
N LYS A 34 23.46 5.45 -10.57
CA LYS A 34 23.45 5.52 -9.10
C LYS A 34 22.05 5.32 -8.53
N GLU A 35 21.02 5.88 -9.17
CA GLU A 35 19.64 5.69 -8.77
C GLU A 35 19.16 4.26 -9.05
N LEU A 36 19.57 3.68 -10.19
CA LEU A 36 19.32 2.29 -10.52
C LEU A 36 20.03 1.36 -9.53
N ASP A 37 21.26 1.65 -9.15
CA ASP A 37 22.02 0.91 -8.14
C ASP A 37 21.38 1.04 -6.75
N PHE A 38 20.92 2.24 -6.36
CA PHE A 38 20.19 2.43 -5.11
C PHE A 38 18.90 1.60 -5.07
N LEU A 39 18.11 1.64 -6.15
CA LEU A 39 16.89 0.83 -6.27
C LEU A 39 17.21 -0.66 -6.25
N LYS A 40 18.25 -1.08 -6.97
CA LYS A 40 18.72 -2.45 -7.00
C LYS A 40 19.10 -2.92 -5.60
N ASN A 41 19.90 -2.15 -4.87
CA ASN A 41 20.31 -2.44 -3.50
C ASN A 41 19.10 -2.53 -2.56
N ALA A 42 18.17 -1.58 -2.62
CA ALA A 42 16.96 -1.58 -1.79
C ALA A 42 16.11 -2.86 -2.04
N PHE A 43 15.98 -3.27 -3.29
CA PHE A 43 15.25 -4.50 -3.61
C PHE A 43 16.05 -5.78 -3.32
N GLU A 44 17.38 -5.75 -3.34
CA GLU A 44 18.23 -6.87 -2.90
C GLU A 44 18.16 -7.05 -1.37
N GLU A 45 18.03 -5.96 -0.61
CA GLU A 45 17.75 -6.01 0.83
C GLU A 45 16.37 -6.62 1.11
N LEU A 46 15.35 -6.25 0.32
CA LEU A 46 14.03 -6.88 0.40
C LEU A 46 14.09 -8.37 0.04
N ASP A 47 14.82 -8.73 -1.02
CA ASP A 47 15.03 -10.13 -1.41
C ASP A 47 15.65 -10.95 -0.27
N PHE A 48 16.64 -10.39 0.41
CA PHE A 48 17.28 -10.97 1.58
C PHE A 48 16.30 -11.14 2.74
N ALA A 49 15.51 -10.11 3.06
CA ALA A 49 14.51 -10.16 4.12
C ALA A 49 13.47 -11.26 3.86
N ILE A 50 12.96 -11.35 2.62
CA ILE A 50 12.05 -12.42 2.19
C ILE A 50 12.73 -13.78 2.33
N SER A 51 13.95 -13.95 1.81
CA SER A 51 14.68 -15.23 1.91
C SER A 51 14.89 -15.67 3.37
N LYS A 52 15.23 -14.73 4.26
CA LYS A 52 15.37 -15.01 5.70
C LYS A 52 14.05 -15.35 6.36
N ALA A 53 12.98 -14.60 6.08
CA ALA A 53 11.66 -14.89 6.61
C ALA A 53 11.23 -16.32 6.22
N GLY A 54 11.42 -16.71 4.96
CA GLY A 54 11.13 -18.06 4.47
C GLY A 54 11.94 -19.13 5.21
N LYS A 55 13.24 -18.89 5.42
CA LYS A 55 14.12 -19.79 6.20
C LYS A 55 13.62 -20.02 7.63
N TYR A 56 13.00 -19.01 8.24
CA TYR A 56 12.48 -19.07 9.62
C TYR A 56 10.98 -19.39 9.69
N GLY A 57 10.33 -19.71 8.57
CA GLY A 57 8.88 -19.99 8.54
C GLY A 57 8.01 -18.76 8.83
N ILE A 58 8.56 -17.55 8.71
CA ILE A 58 7.85 -16.28 8.86
C ILE A 58 7.23 -15.92 7.51
N LYS A 59 5.96 -15.52 7.54
CA LYS A 59 5.22 -14.97 6.41
C LYS A 59 5.28 -13.46 6.39
N LEU A 60 5.16 -12.86 5.22
CA LEU A 60 5.26 -11.42 5.04
C LEU A 60 3.98 -10.82 4.44
N ILE A 61 3.61 -9.64 4.92
CA ILE A 61 2.66 -8.75 4.25
C ILE A 61 3.48 -7.62 3.62
N LEU A 62 3.35 -7.40 2.33
CA LEU A 62 4.12 -6.36 1.63
C LEU A 62 3.22 -5.18 1.28
N SER A 63 3.52 -4.02 1.85
CA SER A 63 2.84 -2.75 1.61
C SER A 63 3.35 -2.07 0.36
N LEU A 64 2.46 -1.90 -0.62
CA LEU A 64 2.79 -1.41 -1.96
C LEU A 64 3.01 0.10 -2.03
N VAL A 65 2.46 0.87 -1.07
CA VAL A 65 2.71 2.30 -0.91
C VAL A 65 2.36 2.78 0.49
N ASN A 66 3.05 3.80 0.98
CA ASN A 66 2.71 4.45 2.23
C ASN A 66 1.76 5.63 2.01
N ASN A 67 0.77 5.81 2.88
CA ASN A 67 -0.07 7.01 2.87
C ASN A 67 0.73 8.28 3.27
N TYR A 68 1.69 8.14 4.18
CA TYR A 68 2.54 9.24 4.65
C TYR A 68 3.77 9.44 3.76
N LYS A 69 4.46 10.59 3.92
CA LYS A 69 5.65 10.95 3.13
C LYS A 69 6.90 10.11 3.44
N ASN A 70 6.87 9.29 4.48
CA ASN A 70 7.96 8.38 4.81
C ASN A 70 8.20 7.41 3.65
N LEU A 71 9.46 7.33 3.20
CA LEU A 71 9.85 6.56 2.01
C LEU A 71 9.14 7.04 0.71
N GLY A 72 8.76 8.32 0.65
CA GLY A 72 8.08 8.96 -0.48
C GLY A 72 6.55 8.90 -0.34
N GLY A 73 6.00 7.69 -0.24
CA GLY A 73 4.56 7.45 -0.12
C GLY A 73 3.74 8.01 -1.28
N ARG A 74 2.43 8.19 -1.07
CA ARG A 74 1.50 8.62 -2.12
C ARG A 74 1.83 10.01 -2.70
N THR A 75 2.34 10.93 -1.87
CA THR A 75 2.75 12.28 -2.27
C THR A 75 3.78 12.21 -3.39
N GLN A 76 4.73 11.28 -3.32
CA GLN A 76 5.79 11.14 -4.29
C GLN A 76 5.26 10.83 -5.71
N TYR A 77 4.19 10.03 -5.81
CA TYR A 77 3.55 9.73 -7.09
C TYR A 77 2.87 10.96 -7.70
N VAL A 78 2.27 11.79 -6.85
CA VAL A 78 1.67 13.08 -7.26
C VAL A 78 2.77 14.03 -7.73
N ASP A 79 3.89 14.10 -7.02
CA ASP A 79 5.04 14.94 -7.40
C ASP A 79 5.66 14.50 -8.73
N TRP A 80 5.73 13.19 -9.01
CA TRP A 80 6.14 12.70 -10.33
C TRP A 80 5.23 13.19 -11.44
N ALA A 81 3.91 13.10 -11.24
CA ALA A 81 2.95 13.60 -12.21
C ALA A 81 3.09 15.12 -12.40
N ARG A 82 3.28 15.89 -11.32
CA ARG A 82 3.56 17.34 -11.38
C ARG A 82 4.79 17.64 -12.22
N SER A 83 5.90 16.91 -12.00
CA SER A 83 7.13 17.09 -12.78
C SER A 83 6.98 16.76 -14.27
N GLN A 84 5.97 15.95 -14.63
CA GLN A 84 5.60 15.63 -16.01
C GLN A 84 4.54 16.59 -16.57
N GLY A 85 4.27 17.70 -15.89
CA GLY A 85 3.36 18.76 -16.35
C GLY A 85 1.89 18.56 -15.97
N GLN A 86 1.55 17.60 -15.10
CA GLN A 86 0.18 17.48 -14.58
C GLN A 86 -0.10 18.61 -13.57
N TYR A 87 -1.23 19.29 -13.71
CA TYR A 87 -1.68 20.30 -12.76
C TYR A 87 -2.46 19.65 -11.61
N LEU A 88 -1.75 19.31 -10.52
CA LEU A 88 -2.30 18.60 -9.35
C LEU A 88 -2.11 19.43 -8.08
N SER A 89 -3.18 19.65 -7.33
CA SER A 89 -3.20 20.55 -6.17
C SER A 89 -3.22 19.84 -4.82
N SER A 90 -3.49 18.53 -4.78
CA SER A 90 -3.59 17.75 -3.54
C SER A 90 -2.87 16.41 -3.63
N ASP A 91 -2.43 15.89 -2.48
CA ASP A 91 -1.91 14.51 -2.39
C ASP A 91 -3.03 13.48 -2.61
N GLU A 92 -4.29 13.89 -2.50
CA GLU A 92 -5.48 13.08 -2.78
C GLU A 92 -5.70 12.84 -4.27
N ASP A 93 -5.00 13.61 -5.13
CA ASP A 93 -4.95 13.36 -6.56
C ASP A 93 -4.36 11.96 -6.87
N PHE A 94 -3.67 11.33 -5.90
CA PHE A 94 -3.32 9.92 -5.97
C PHE A 94 -4.52 8.98 -6.17
N LEU A 95 -5.65 9.28 -5.52
CA LEU A 95 -6.84 8.43 -5.56
C LEU A 95 -7.67 8.65 -6.84
N THR A 96 -7.54 9.82 -7.48
CA THR A 96 -8.43 10.27 -8.55
C THR A 96 -7.75 10.34 -9.91
N ASN A 97 -6.52 10.85 -9.97
CA ASN A 97 -5.84 11.16 -11.22
C ASN A 97 -5.39 9.86 -11.92
N SER A 98 -5.78 9.71 -13.19
CA SER A 98 -5.49 8.51 -13.97
C SER A 98 -4.01 8.30 -14.27
N VAL A 99 -3.23 9.38 -14.43
CA VAL A 99 -1.77 9.30 -14.63
C VAL A 99 -1.09 8.80 -13.36
N VAL A 100 -1.46 9.36 -12.20
CA VAL A 100 -0.91 8.96 -10.90
C VAL A 100 -1.26 7.50 -10.58
N LYS A 101 -2.53 7.10 -10.77
CA LYS A 101 -2.94 5.68 -10.64
C LYS A 101 -2.23 4.77 -11.63
N GLY A 102 -1.93 5.26 -12.84
CA GLY A 102 -1.13 4.56 -13.84
C GLY A 102 0.28 4.24 -13.34
N TYR A 103 0.96 5.22 -12.73
CA TYR A 103 2.27 5.00 -12.10
C TYR A 103 2.22 3.94 -11.01
N TYR A 104 1.21 3.99 -10.14
CA TYR A 104 1.03 3.00 -9.07
C TYR A 104 0.73 1.60 -9.61
N LYS A 105 -0.15 1.47 -10.60
CA LYS A 105 -0.42 0.19 -11.30
C LYS A 105 0.83 -0.39 -11.98
N ASN A 106 1.70 0.47 -12.49
CA ASN A 106 2.99 0.06 -13.05
C ASN A 106 3.98 -0.39 -11.97
N HIS A 107 4.05 0.31 -10.84
CA HIS A 107 4.84 -0.12 -9.67
C HIS A 107 4.44 -1.53 -9.23
N ILE A 108 3.14 -1.76 -9.03
CA ILE A 108 2.57 -3.09 -8.73
C ILE A 108 3.04 -4.16 -9.73
N LYS A 109 2.89 -3.87 -11.04
CA LYS A 109 3.30 -4.81 -12.10
C LYS A 109 4.78 -5.16 -12.02
N THR A 110 5.62 -4.17 -11.71
CA THR A 110 7.07 -4.33 -11.62
C THR A 110 7.47 -5.13 -10.38
N VAL A 111 7.00 -4.75 -9.19
CA VAL A 111 7.33 -5.42 -7.92
C VAL A 111 6.93 -6.88 -7.97
N ARG A 112 5.69 -7.17 -8.38
CA ARG A 112 5.17 -8.53 -8.48
C ARG A 112 6.00 -9.43 -9.40
N LYS A 113 6.50 -8.89 -10.51
CA LYS A 113 7.31 -9.62 -11.49
C LYS A 113 8.77 -9.77 -11.08
N ARG A 114 9.24 -9.04 -10.06
CA ARG A 114 10.61 -9.12 -9.59
C ARG A 114 10.93 -10.57 -9.23
N LYS A 115 12.06 -11.06 -9.73
CA LYS A 115 12.64 -12.34 -9.34
C LYS A 115 13.59 -12.08 -8.17
N ASN A 116 13.28 -12.67 -7.02
CA ASN A 116 14.12 -12.58 -5.83
C ASN A 116 15.52 -13.11 -6.17
N SER A 117 16.55 -12.31 -5.92
CA SER A 117 17.95 -12.64 -6.23
C SER A 117 18.50 -13.82 -5.43
N MET A 118 17.94 -14.07 -4.23
CA MET A 118 18.34 -15.11 -3.29
C MET A 118 17.58 -16.42 -3.52
N THR A 119 16.23 -16.38 -3.58
CA THR A 119 15.38 -17.57 -3.75
C THR A 119 15.19 -17.96 -5.22
N ARG A 120 15.46 -17.04 -6.15
CA ARG A 120 15.21 -17.18 -7.60
C ARG A 120 13.74 -17.37 -7.95
N VAL A 121 12.81 -17.06 -7.06
CA VAL A 121 11.37 -17.13 -7.30
C VAL A 121 10.83 -15.73 -7.57
N ALA A 122 9.86 -15.61 -8.49
CA ALA A 122 9.19 -14.34 -8.74
C ALA A 122 8.31 -13.99 -7.53
N TYR A 123 8.19 -12.73 -7.15
CA TYR A 123 7.41 -12.34 -5.97
C TYR A 123 5.95 -12.82 -6.03
N LYS A 124 5.31 -12.83 -7.22
CA LYS A 124 3.97 -13.45 -7.41
C LYS A 124 3.87 -14.95 -7.10
N ASP A 125 4.99 -15.66 -7.07
CA ASP A 125 5.05 -17.10 -6.83
C ASP A 125 5.82 -17.43 -5.53
N GLU A 126 6.20 -16.40 -4.75
CA GLU A 126 7.06 -16.54 -3.57
C GLU A 126 6.23 -16.87 -2.33
N PRO A 127 6.22 -18.13 -1.86
CA PRO A 127 5.31 -18.59 -0.81
C PRO A 127 5.58 -17.94 0.55
N THR A 128 6.73 -17.30 0.72
CA THR A 128 7.07 -16.52 1.92
C THR A 128 6.21 -15.26 2.04
N ILE A 129 5.84 -14.66 0.91
CA ILE A 129 4.86 -13.58 0.88
C ILE A 129 3.49 -14.22 1.12
N MET A 130 2.75 -13.70 2.10
CA MET A 130 1.39 -14.14 2.39
C MET A 130 0.38 -13.23 1.72
N ALA A 131 0.60 -11.92 1.82
CA ALA A 131 -0.35 -10.94 1.32
C ALA A 131 0.32 -9.70 0.75
N TRP A 132 -0.41 -9.04 -0.14
CA TRP A 132 -0.18 -7.67 -0.55
C TRP A 132 -1.09 -6.74 0.26
N GLU A 133 -0.54 -5.64 0.74
CA GLU A 133 -1.30 -4.51 1.27
C GLU A 133 -1.31 -3.40 0.23
N LEU A 134 -2.50 -2.90 -0.13
CA LEU A 134 -2.65 -1.84 -1.13
C LEU A 134 -1.93 -0.56 -0.68
N MET A 135 -2.22 -0.06 0.53
CA MET A 135 -1.60 1.14 1.05
C MET A 135 -1.56 1.06 2.56
N ASN A 136 -0.43 1.40 3.17
CA ASN A 136 -0.35 1.53 4.63
C ASN A 136 -1.17 2.72 5.12
N GLU A 137 -2.16 2.46 5.98
CA GLU A 137 -3.00 3.45 6.67
C GLU A 137 -3.55 4.53 5.72
N PRO A 138 -4.33 4.17 4.69
CA PRO A 138 -4.86 5.14 3.76
C PRO A 138 -5.86 6.05 4.50
N GLN A 139 -5.44 7.28 4.73
CA GLN A 139 -6.27 8.33 5.30
C GLN A 139 -6.52 9.40 4.26
N CYS A 140 -7.66 10.05 4.36
CA CYS A 140 -7.90 11.29 3.66
C CYS A 140 -8.32 12.36 4.66
N THR A 141 -7.43 13.35 4.85
CA THR A 141 -7.43 14.26 6.00
C THR A 141 -7.86 15.68 5.65
N SER A 142 -8.17 15.98 4.38
CA SER A 142 -8.63 17.31 3.96
C SER A 142 -9.97 17.72 4.56
N ASP A 143 -10.80 16.77 5.04
CA ASP A 143 -11.93 17.09 5.91
C ASP A 143 -12.21 16.00 6.97
N ARG A 144 -11.74 16.25 8.19
CA ARG A 144 -11.91 15.39 9.38
C ARG A 144 -13.33 15.44 9.97
N SER A 145 -14.17 16.38 9.55
CA SER A 145 -15.50 16.59 10.15
C SER A 145 -16.55 15.64 9.57
N GLY A 146 -16.34 15.12 8.36
CA GLY A 146 -17.36 14.34 7.68
C GLY A 146 -18.55 15.17 7.18
N GLU A 147 -18.65 16.46 7.52
CA GLU A 147 -19.87 17.26 7.39
C GLU A 147 -19.97 17.97 6.05
N THR A 148 -18.86 18.16 5.33
CA THR A 148 -18.90 18.80 4.02
C THR A 148 -19.15 17.81 2.88
N ILE A 149 -19.65 18.30 1.75
CA ILE A 149 -19.75 17.54 0.50
C ILE A 149 -18.37 16.97 0.09
N GLN A 150 -17.28 17.66 0.42
CA GLN A 150 -15.92 17.17 0.16
C GLN A 150 -15.60 15.91 0.98
N ALA A 151 -15.92 15.85 2.28
CA ALA A 151 -15.74 14.62 3.08
C ALA A 151 -16.58 13.43 2.59
N ARG A 152 -17.82 13.68 2.12
CA ARG A 152 -18.65 12.64 1.50
C ARG A 152 -18.04 12.12 0.20
N ASN A 153 -17.43 12.99 -0.59
CA ASN A 153 -16.71 12.58 -1.79
C ASN A 153 -15.45 11.78 -1.45
N ILE A 154 -14.77 12.11 -0.35
CA ILE A 154 -13.49 11.53 0.07
C ILE A 154 -13.58 10.03 0.42
N PHE A 155 -14.58 9.60 1.21
CA PHE A 155 -14.82 8.16 1.44
C PHE A 155 -15.04 7.45 0.11
N LEU A 156 -15.84 8.05 -0.78
CA LEU A 156 -16.11 7.51 -2.11
C LEU A 156 -14.84 7.41 -2.95
N LEU A 157 -13.88 8.34 -2.83
CA LEU A 157 -12.61 8.29 -3.55
C LEU A 157 -11.76 7.10 -3.11
N LEU A 158 -11.58 6.91 -1.81
CA LEU A 158 -10.79 5.78 -1.30
C LEU A 158 -11.50 4.45 -1.57
N PHE A 159 -12.82 4.39 -1.33
CA PHE A 159 -13.63 3.22 -1.62
C PHE A 159 -13.58 2.84 -3.11
N ALA A 160 -13.73 3.81 -4.01
CA ALA A 160 -13.63 3.59 -5.46
C ALA A 160 -12.22 3.14 -5.86
N CYS A 161 -11.18 3.73 -5.27
CA CYS A 161 -9.80 3.36 -5.53
C CYS A 161 -9.52 1.90 -5.13
N ILE A 162 -9.96 1.47 -3.93
CA ILE A 162 -9.82 0.07 -3.49
C ILE A 162 -10.66 -0.85 -4.38
N THR A 163 -11.89 -0.47 -4.73
CA THR A 163 -12.78 -1.23 -5.62
C THR A 163 -12.17 -1.41 -7.02
N GLU A 164 -11.38 -0.45 -7.50
CA GLU A 164 -10.66 -0.54 -8.77
C GLU A 164 -9.40 -1.41 -8.65
N LEU A 165 -8.61 -1.21 -7.59
CA LEU A 165 -7.28 -1.80 -7.45
C LEU A 165 -7.31 -3.25 -6.98
N ALA A 166 -8.27 -3.63 -6.14
CA ALA A 166 -8.31 -4.98 -5.57
C ALA A 166 -8.57 -6.06 -6.63
N PRO A 167 -9.61 -5.96 -7.49
CA PRO A 167 -9.80 -6.91 -8.58
C PRO A 167 -8.66 -6.87 -9.60
N TYR A 168 -8.10 -5.68 -9.86
CA TYR A 168 -6.94 -5.55 -10.75
C TYR A 168 -5.74 -6.32 -10.22
N LEU A 169 -5.39 -6.18 -8.93
CA LEU A 169 -4.27 -6.90 -8.33
C LEU A 169 -4.54 -8.41 -8.38
N LYS A 170 -5.74 -8.86 -8.01
CA LYS A 170 -6.13 -10.28 -8.08
C LYS A 170 -6.07 -10.86 -9.50
N SER A 171 -6.38 -10.05 -10.51
CA SER A 171 -6.28 -10.49 -11.92
C SER A 171 -4.84 -10.77 -12.37
N ILE A 172 -3.86 -10.16 -11.70
CA ILE A 172 -2.44 -10.35 -12.01
C ILE A 172 -1.72 -11.21 -10.95
N ASP A 173 -2.27 -11.39 -9.75
CA ASP A 173 -1.76 -12.28 -8.71
C ASP A 173 -2.92 -13.04 -8.07
N GLY A 174 -3.08 -14.31 -8.46
CA GLY A 174 -4.07 -15.21 -7.88
C GLY A 174 -3.55 -16.08 -6.72
N ASN A 175 -2.28 -15.94 -6.34
CA ASN A 175 -1.64 -16.81 -5.34
C ASN A 175 -1.70 -16.20 -3.94
N HIS A 176 -1.48 -14.88 -3.84
CA HIS A 176 -1.37 -14.18 -2.58
C HIS A 176 -2.69 -13.61 -2.08
N LEU A 177 -2.81 -13.47 -0.76
CA LEU A 177 -3.90 -12.71 -0.16
C LEU A 177 -3.74 -11.21 -0.45
N LEU A 178 -4.82 -10.47 -0.28
CA LEU A 178 -4.88 -9.04 -0.49
C LEU A 178 -5.72 -8.39 0.61
N GLU A 179 -5.21 -7.27 1.10
CA GLU A 179 -5.90 -6.44 2.08
C GLU A 179 -5.66 -4.94 1.80
N PRO A 180 -6.59 -4.07 2.22
CA PRO A 180 -6.57 -2.65 1.86
C PRO A 180 -5.58 -1.76 2.65
N GLY A 181 -5.15 -2.20 3.85
CA GLY A 181 -4.22 -1.55 4.77
C GLY A 181 -4.84 -0.55 5.73
N LEU A 182 -6.14 -0.74 6.03
CA LEU A 182 -6.92 0.18 6.86
C LEU A 182 -6.55 0.07 8.34
N GLU A 183 -6.65 1.19 9.05
CA GLU A 183 -6.48 1.22 10.51
C GLU A 183 -7.66 0.59 11.28
N GLY A 184 -8.80 0.39 10.61
CA GLY A 184 -9.96 -0.29 11.21
C GLY A 184 -11.10 0.62 11.66
N PHE A 185 -11.11 1.89 11.26
CA PHE A 185 -12.14 2.84 11.72
C PHE A 185 -13.47 2.69 11.00
N TYR A 186 -14.56 2.76 11.78
CA TYR A 186 -15.94 2.71 11.30
C TYR A 186 -16.37 4.05 10.68
N GLY A 187 -17.01 3.98 9.51
CA GLY A 187 -17.49 5.15 8.79
C GLY A 187 -18.97 5.44 9.06
N LYS A 188 -19.55 6.31 8.25
CA LYS A 188 -20.96 6.73 8.41
C LYS A 188 -21.96 5.62 8.08
N LEU A 189 -21.57 4.59 7.30
CA LEU A 189 -22.47 3.48 6.98
C LEU A 189 -22.68 2.59 8.20
N GLU A 190 -21.71 2.57 9.11
CA GLU A 190 -21.78 1.90 10.41
C GLU A 190 -21.82 2.92 11.56
N SER A 191 -22.69 3.94 11.46
CA SER A 191 -22.79 5.05 12.42
C SER A 191 -22.90 4.62 13.88
N GLN A 192 -23.62 3.53 14.17
CA GLN A 192 -23.77 2.98 15.53
C GLN A 192 -22.45 2.43 16.12
N LYS A 193 -21.49 2.07 15.27
CA LYS A 193 -20.17 1.55 15.67
C LYS A 193 -19.10 2.63 15.76
N GLN A 194 -19.38 3.87 15.33
CA GLN A 194 -18.43 4.98 15.44
C GLN A 194 -18.04 5.31 16.89
N GLN A 195 -18.86 4.91 17.87
CA GLN A 195 -18.51 4.99 19.30
C GLN A 195 -17.25 4.19 19.69
N TYR A 196 -16.84 3.22 18.86
CA TYR A 196 -15.62 2.43 19.07
C TYR A 196 -14.38 3.05 18.43
N ASN A 197 -14.54 4.08 17.60
CA ASN A 197 -13.41 4.80 17.04
C ASN A 197 -12.80 5.73 18.10
N PRO A 198 -11.49 6.04 18.00
CA PRO A 198 -10.95 7.21 18.66
C PRO A 198 -11.65 8.49 18.15
N ASN A 199 -11.59 9.60 18.89
CA ASN A 199 -12.32 10.84 18.61
C ASN A 199 -11.81 11.62 17.38
N PHE A 200 -11.63 10.97 16.23
CA PHE A 200 -11.33 11.57 14.93
C PHE A 200 -11.83 10.67 13.78
N GLN A 201 -12.08 11.27 12.61
CA GLN A 201 -12.47 10.54 11.39
C GLN A 201 -11.35 10.64 10.34
N VAL A 202 -11.14 9.57 9.57
CA VAL A 202 -10.08 9.50 8.54
C VAL A 202 -10.59 9.17 7.12
N GLY A 203 -11.91 9.13 6.94
CA GLY A 203 -12.53 8.90 5.62
C GLY A 203 -12.63 7.43 5.18
N THR A 204 -12.54 6.47 6.11
CA THR A 204 -12.70 5.03 5.85
C THR A 204 -14.00 4.49 6.44
N ASP A 205 -14.48 3.35 5.95
CA ASP A 205 -15.58 2.59 6.56
C ASP A 205 -15.20 1.10 6.62
N PHE A 206 -14.82 0.64 7.81
CA PHE A 206 -14.28 -0.71 8.03
C PHE A 206 -15.14 -1.82 7.40
N GLY A 207 -16.45 -1.83 7.63
CA GLY A 207 -17.33 -2.86 7.08
C GLY A 207 -17.42 -2.78 5.56
N ALA A 208 -17.65 -1.59 5.00
CA ALA A 208 -17.82 -1.44 3.57
C ALA A 208 -16.53 -1.76 2.80
N ASN A 209 -15.37 -1.25 3.25
CA ASN A 209 -14.12 -1.43 2.54
C ASN A 209 -13.64 -2.90 2.55
N ASN A 210 -13.83 -3.64 3.65
CA ASN A 210 -13.40 -5.04 3.74
C ASN A 210 -14.33 -6.03 3.02
N GLN A 211 -15.51 -5.58 2.57
CA GLN A 211 -16.44 -6.37 1.75
C GLN A 211 -16.21 -6.22 0.24
N ILE A 212 -15.24 -5.40 -0.17
CA ILE A 212 -14.90 -5.21 -1.59
C ILE A 212 -14.38 -6.53 -2.18
N THR A 213 -14.89 -6.90 -3.36
CA THR A 213 -14.44 -8.09 -4.07
C THR A 213 -12.94 -8.06 -4.33
N GLY A 214 -12.25 -9.12 -3.91
CA GLY A 214 -10.80 -9.27 -4.04
C GLY A 214 -10.02 -8.97 -2.76
N ILE A 215 -10.65 -8.41 -1.72
CA ILE A 215 -10.10 -8.37 -0.36
C ILE A 215 -10.35 -9.71 0.32
N ASP A 216 -9.31 -10.33 0.90
CA ASP A 216 -9.42 -11.66 1.52
C ASP A 216 -9.46 -11.61 3.05
N PHE A 217 -8.88 -10.57 3.67
CA PHE A 217 -8.87 -10.38 5.12
C PHE A 217 -8.77 -8.91 5.50
N ALA A 218 -9.04 -8.62 6.77
CA ALA A 218 -9.01 -7.27 7.31
C ALA A 218 -7.88 -7.12 8.34
N ILE A 219 -7.27 -5.93 8.36
CA ILE A 219 -6.34 -5.48 9.40
C ILE A 219 -7.02 -4.39 10.24
N VAL A 220 -6.69 -4.36 11.52
CA VAL A 220 -7.01 -3.26 12.45
C VAL A 220 -5.73 -2.90 13.19
N CYS A 221 -5.44 -1.60 13.25
CA CYS A 221 -4.32 -1.03 13.99
C CYS A 221 -4.79 -0.65 15.41
N PHE A 222 -4.21 -1.28 16.43
CA PHE A 222 -4.22 -0.73 17.78
C PHE A 222 -2.86 -0.08 18.01
N GLY A 223 -2.77 1.04 18.73
CA GLY A 223 -1.50 1.74 18.95
C GLY A 223 -0.34 0.77 19.21
N LEU A 224 0.59 0.70 18.24
CA LEU A 224 1.78 -0.18 18.19
C LEU A 224 1.55 -1.71 18.14
N SER A 225 0.34 -2.23 17.86
CA SER A 225 0.11 -3.67 17.68
C SER A 225 -0.99 -3.99 16.66
N PHE A 226 -0.63 -4.79 15.64
CA PHE A 226 -1.54 -5.28 14.60
C PHE A 226 -2.32 -6.53 15.06
N ARG A 227 -3.63 -6.61 14.78
CA ARG A 227 -4.42 -7.84 14.89
C ARG A 227 -5.10 -8.18 13.56
N LEU A 228 -5.02 -9.46 13.18
CA LEU A 228 -5.71 -10.00 12.01
C LEU A 228 -7.10 -10.49 12.41
N TYR A 229 -8.11 -10.13 11.60
CA TYR A 229 -9.48 -10.62 11.75
C TYR A 229 -9.85 -11.45 10.51
N LYS A 230 -10.36 -12.66 10.75
CA LYS A 230 -10.90 -13.54 9.71
C LYS A 230 -12.43 -13.46 9.77
N HIS A 231 -13.07 -13.17 8.64
CA HIS A 231 -14.52 -13.32 8.48
C HIS A 231 -14.90 -14.80 8.33
#